data_AF-A0A9Q0YQF0-F1
#
_entry.id   AF-A0A9Q0YQF0-F1
#
_cell.length_a   1.000
_cell.length_b   1.000
_cell.length_c   1.000
_cell.angle_alpha   90.00
_cell.angle_beta   90.00
_cell.angle_gamma   90.00
#
_symmetry.space_group_name_H-M   'P 1'
#
loop_
_entity.id
_entity.type
_entity.pdbx_description
1 polymer ?
#
loop_
_entity_poly.entity_id
_entity_poly.type
_entity_poly.pdbx_seq_one_letter_code
_entity_poly.pdbx_strand_id
1 'polypeptide(L)'
;MKNPIAIRKYTDANHPTPQVICTTTSRTGLTIIAAQDETSQKTLLKDWKPIEGLRPMARLPKQKTARPETNDGIIEDIQRKQDETIAKTEECHQLQLEALRLQHQATIEKIEETNSQLFQQTSEDTIAQLNQLKGQITHFLGDVLTCLIPEKGDTPPSDYRKATVIKEKAWTHLGLDIDISRTKEELRKKSPRGQKTSSQ
;
A
#
# COMPACT_ATOMS: atom_id res chain seq x y z
N MET A 1 0.45 -28.50 0.91
CA MET A 1 0.68 -28.71 -0.53
C MET A 1 0.05 -30.05 -0.92
N LYS A 2 -1.00 -30.04 -1.76
CA LYS A 2 -1.73 -31.25 -2.18
C LYS A 2 -1.19 -31.73 -3.52
N ASN A 3 -1.07 -33.06 -3.63
CA ASN A 3 -0.26 -33.84 -4.57
C ASN A 3 -0.91 -33.91 -5.98
N PRO A 4 -0.19 -33.63 -7.09
CA PRO A 4 -0.74 -33.61 -8.46
C PRO A 4 -1.22 -34.97 -8.99
N ILE A 5 -0.91 -36.07 -8.31
CA ILE A 5 -1.39 -37.43 -8.66
C ILE A 5 -2.88 -37.62 -8.28
N ALA A 6 -3.42 -36.82 -7.37
CA ALA A 6 -4.81 -36.97 -6.91
C ALA A 6 -5.86 -36.39 -7.88
N ILE A 7 -5.49 -35.46 -8.78
CA ILE A 7 -6.44 -34.84 -9.72
C ILE A 7 -6.70 -35.75 -10.93
N ARG A 8 -5.70 -36.53 -11.37
CA ARG A 8 -5.83 -37.45 -12.51
C ARG A 8 -6.81 -38.60 -12.24
N LYS A 9 -6.91 -39.06 -10.98
CA LYS A 9 -7.92 -40.06 -10.56
C LYS A 9 -9.35 -39.50 -10.48
N TYR A 10 -9.52 -38.17 -10.46
CA TYR A 10 -10.83 -37.53 -10.49
C TYR A 10 -11.35 -37.30 -11.92
N THR A 11 -10.46 -37.25 -12.92
CA THR A 11 -10.84 -37.09 -14.33
C THR A 11 -11.20 -38.42 -15.00
N ASP A 12 -10.53 -39.53 -14.67
CA ASP A 12 -10.88 -40.85 -15.24
C ASP A 12 -12.13 -41.47 -14.60
N ALA A 13 -12.56 -40.98 -13.43
CA ALA A 13 -13.85 -41.35 -12.84
C ALA A 13 -15.04 -40.60 -13.46
N ASN A 14 -14.80 -39.45 -14.10
CA ASN A 14 -15.85 -38.58 -14.61
C ASN A 14 -15.98 -38.59 -16.14
N HIS A 15 -15.02 -39.14 -16.89
CA HIS A 15 -15.15 -39.36 -18.34
C HIS A 15 -14.41 -40.61 -18.83
N PRO A 16 -14.97 -41.82 -18.69
CA PRO A 16 -14.62 -42.93 -19.58
C PRO A 16 -15.22 -42.66 -20.98
N THR A 17 -14.35 -42.42 -21.94
CA THR A 17 -14.58 -42.54 -23.39
C THR A 17 -15.15 -43.92 -23.74
N PRO A 18 -15.97 -44.13 -24.80
CA PRO A 18 -17.00 -43.33 -25.47
C PRO A 18 -18.44 -43.78 -25.07
N GLN A 19 -19.42 -42.91 -25.30
CA GLN A 19 -20.82 -43.16 -24.99
C GLN A 19 -21.47 -44.18 -25.92
N VAL A 20 -22.06 -45.24 -25.35
CA VAL A 20 -23.15 -46.00 -25.97
C VAL A 20 -24.44 -45.48 -25.38
N ILE A 21 -25.12 -44.57 -26.08
CA ILE A 21 -26.50 -44.22 -25.75
C ILE A 21 -27.40 -45.19 -26.52
N CYS A 22 -27.92 -46.21 -25.83
CA CYS A 22 -29.07 -46.95 -26.32
C CYS A 22 -30.32 -46.19 -25.89
N THR A 23 -30.87 -45.34 -26.77
CA THR A 23 -32.15 -44.68 -26.52
C THR A 23 -33.29 -45.57 -27.00
N THR A 24 -33.91 -46.32 -26.09
CA THR A 24 -35.16 -47.04 -26.39
C THR A 24 -36.33 -46.11 -26.09
N THR A 25 -36.88 -45.45 -27.10
CA THR A 25 -38.11 -44.65 -26.93
C THR A 25 -39.30 -45.44 -27.48
N SER A 26 -40.03 -46.10 -26.59
CA SER A 26 -41.31 -46.75 -26.92
C SER A 26 -42.44 -45.75 -26.72
N ARG A 27 -43.06 -45.28 -27.82
CA ARG A 27 -44.40 -44.69 -27.73
C ARG A 27 -45.40 -45.19 -28.77
N THR A 28 -44.99 -46.04 -29.71
CA THR A 28 -45.88 -46.65 -30.73
C THR A 28 -45.43 -48.03 -31.22
N GLY A 29 -44.61 -48.77 -30.46
CA GLY A 29 -44.12 -50.09 -30.88
C GLY A 29 -43.06 -50.07 -32.00
N LEU A 30 -42.49 -48.91 -32.30
CA LEU A 30 -41.37 -48.74 -33.24
C LEU A 30 -40.08 -48.48 -32.48
N THR A 31 -39.09 -49.35 -32.64
CA THR A 31 -37.74 -49.18 -32.09
C THR A 31 -36.87 -48.47 -33.13
N ILE A 32 -36.36 -47.28 -32.81
CA ILE A 32 -35.41 -46.53 -33.64
C ILE A 32 -34.01 -46.72 -33.04
N ILE A 33 -33.09 -47.30 -33.80
CA ILE A 33 -31.68 -47.45 -33.41
C ILE A 33 -30.88 -46.37 -34.17
N ALA A 34 -30.37 -45.37 -33.45
CA ALA A 34 -29.46 -44.38 -34.00
C ALA A 34 -28.04 -44.69 -33.50
N ALA A 35 -27.08 -44.80 -34.42
CA ALA A 35 -25.66 -44.89 -34.08
C ALA A 35 -24.91 -43.68 -34.66
N GLN A 36 -23.89 -43.23 -33.93
CA GLN A 36 -23.18 -41.97 -34.18
C GLN A 36 -22.17 -42.03 -35.34
N ASP A 37 -21.75 -43.23 -35.77
CA ASP A 37 -20.91 -43.43 -36.96
C ASP A 37 -21.37 -44.62 -37.83
N GLU A 38 -20.92 -44.63 -39.09
CA GLU A 38 -21.32 -45.57 -40.13
C GLU A 38 -20.87 -47.02 -39.84
N THR A 39 -19.75 -47.18 -39.10
CA THR A 39 -19.21 -48.46 -38.66
C THR A 39 -20.11 -49.09 -37.60
N SER A 40 -20.55 -48.27 -36.63
CA SER A 40 -21.42 -48.65 -35.53
C SER A 40 -22.85 -48.95 -35.99
N GLN A 41 -23.37 -48.25 -37.01
CA GLN A 41 -24.63 -48.60 -37.66
C GLN A 41 -24.58 -49.98 -38.31
N LYS A 42 -23.47 -50.31 -39.01
CA LYS A 42 -23.29 -51.62 -39.65
C LYS A 42 -23.25 -52.77 -38.65
N THR A 43 -22.68 -52.58 -37.47
CA THR A 43 -22.66 -53.60 -36.40
C THR A 43 -24.03 -53.77 -35.77
N LEU A 44 -24.72 -52.67 -35.44
CA LEU A 44 -26.07 -52.69 -34.85
C LEU A 44 -27.14 -53.27 -35.79
N LEU A 45 -27.03 -53.05 -37.10
CA LEU A 45 -27.94 -53.63 -38.10
C LEU A 45 -27.74 -55.13 -38.33
N LYS A 46 -26.56 -55.69 -38.03
CA LYS A 46 -26.29 -57.13 -38.16
C LYS A 46 -26.94 -57.95 -37.05
N ASP A 47 -27.02 -57.38 -35.85
CA ASP A 47 -27.58 -58.06 -34.67
C ASP A 47 -29.09 -57.77 -34.49
N TRP A 48 -29.66 -56.88 -35.30
CA TRP A 48 -31.09 -56.57 -35.27
C TRP A 48 -31.91 -57.61 -36.02
N LYS A 49 -32.74 -58.37 -35.30
CA LYS A 49 -33.77 -59.23 -35.89
C LYS A 49 -35.10 -58.48 -35.94
N PRO A 50 -35.74 -58.34 -37.12
CA PRO A 50 -37.03 -57.68 -37.22
C PRO A 50 -38.10 -58.49 -36.48
N ILE A 51 -38.87 -57.82 -35.63
CA ILE A 51 -40.12 -58.37 -35.10
C ILE A 51 -41.13 -58.38 -36.25
N GLU A 52 -41.80 -59.51 -36.47
CA GLU A 52 -42.78 -59.68 -37.55
C GLU A 52 -43.84 -58.56 -37.50
N GLY A 53 -44.00 -57.83 -38.61
CA GLY A 53 -45.04 -56.81 -38.79
C GLY A 53 -44.55 -55.38 -39.00
N LEU A 54 -43.26 -55.08 -38.89
CA LEU A 54 -42.73 -53.71 -39.09
C LEU A 54 -41.99 -53.59 -40.44
N ARG A 55 -42.55 -52.77 -41.35
CA ARG A 55 -41.90 -52.44 -42.65
C ARG A 55 -40.77 -51.41 -42.43
N PRO A 56 -39.64 -51.51 -43.17
CA PRO A 56 -38.59 -50.49 -43.11
C PRO A 56 -39.14 -49.12 -43.52
N MET A 57 -38.95 -48.11 -42.67
CA MET A 57 -39.27 -46.72 -43.00
C MET A 57 -38.44 -46.27 -44.20
N ALA A 58 -39.13 -45.61 -45.13
CA ALA A 58 -38.58 -45.02 -46.33
C ALA A 58 -37.31 -44.20 -46.05
N ARG A 59 -36.34 -44.26 -46.98
CA ARG A 59 -35.15 -43.41 -46.96
C ARG A 59 -35.57 -41.96 -46.72
N LEU A 60 -35.10 -41.37 -45.62
CA LEU A 60 -35.16 -39.93 -45.42
C LEU A 60 -34.59 -39.25 -46.68
N PRO A 61 -35.29 -38.26 -47.26
CA PRO A 61 -34.76 -37.51 -48.38
C PRO A 61 -33.40 -36.97 -47.95
N LYS A 62 -32.38 -37.10 -48.83
CA LYS A 62 -31.11 -36.40 -48.67
C LYS A 62 -31.41 -34.91 -48.69
N GLN A 63 -31.79 -34.37 -47.53
CA GLN A 63 -31.74 -32.95 -47.31
C GLN A 63 -30.27 -32.62 -47.48
N LYS A 64 -29.92 -31.97 -48.60
CA LYS A 64 -28.71 -31.19 -48.68
C LYS A 64 -28.86 -30.17 -47.57
N THR A 65 -28.42 -30.51 -46.37
CA THR A 65 -27.97 -29.51 -45.41
C THR A 65 -27.00 -28.67 -46.23
N ALA A 66 -27.37 -27.42 -46.53
CA ALA A 66 -26.38 -26.41 -46.77
C ALA A 66 -25.34 -26.63 -45.66
N ARG A 67 -24.10 -26.95 -46.04
CA ARG A 67 -23.02 -27.14 -45.07
C ARG A 67 -23.14 -25.96 -44.11
N PRO A 68 -23.24 -26.19 -42.79
CA PRO A 68 -23.12 -25.07 -41.87
C PRO A 68 -21.80 -24.37 -42.23
N GLU A 69 -21.85 -23.06 -42.33
CA GLU A 69 -20.65 -22.23 -42.45
C GLU A 69 -19.59 -22.81 -41.52
N THR A 70 -18.44 -23.14 -42.11
CA THR A 70 -17.40 -24.01 -41.56
C THR A 70 -17.15 -23.73 -40.09
N ASN A 71 -17.18 -24.77 -39.23
CA ASN A 71 -16.86 -24.68 -37.79
C ASN A 71 -15.56 -23.89 -37.52
N ASP A 72 -14.63 -23.89 -38.48
CA ASP A 72 -13.39 -23.11 -38.48
C ASP A 72 -13.63 -21.59 -38.37
N GLY A 73 -14.62 -21.03 -39.07
CA GLY A 73 -14.94 -19.60 -39.00
C GLY A 73 -15.51 -19.15 -37.64
N ILE A 74 -16.28 -20.03 -36.99
CA ILE A 74 -16.81 -19.78 -35.64
C ILE A 74 -15.66 -19.79 -34.62
N ILE A 75 -14.70 -20.70 -34.77
CA ILE A 75 -13.51 -20.80 -33.90
C ILE A 75 -12.63 -19.56 -34.06
N GLU A 76 -12.40 -19.11 -35.29
CA GLU A 76 -11.65 -17.87 -35.58
C GLU A 76 -12.33 -16.62 -35.00
N ASP A 77 -13.65 -16.50 -35.10
CA ASP A 77 -14.41 -15.40 -34.50
C ASP A 77 -14.34 -15.40 -32.97
N ILE A 78 -14.36 -16.57 -32.33
CA ILE A 78 -14.23 -16.72 -30.87
C ILE A 78 -12.82 -16.32 -30.43
N GLN A 79 -11.78 -16.79 -31.13
CA GLN A 79 -10.39 -16.44 -30.83
C GLN A 79 -10.16 -14.94 -30.97
N ARG A 80 -10.63 -14.32 -32.07
CA ARG A 80 -10.53 -12.87 -32.26
C ARG A 80 -11.18 -12.09 -31.13
N LYS A 81 -12.39 -12.49 -30.68
CA LYS A 81 -13.06 -11.85 -29.55
C LYS A 81 -12.34 -12.06 -28.22
N GLN A 82 -11.73 -13.22 -28.01
CA GLN A 82 -10.91 -13.48 -26.82
C GLN A 82 -9.67 -12.58 -26.82
N ASP A 83 -8.95 -12.51 -27.94
CA ASP A 83 -7.76 -11.67 -28.08
C ASP A 83 -8.08 -10.18 -27.89
N GLU A 84 -9.18 -9.69 -28.48
CA GLU A 84 -9.66 -8.33 -28.26
C GLU A 84 -10.00 -8.05 -26.79
N THR A 85 -10.57 -9.03 -26.09
CA THR A 85 -10.94 -8.89 -24.67
C THR A 85 -9.69 -8.88 -23.78
N ILE A 86 -8.71 -9.74 -24.10
CA ILE A 86 -7.41 -9.78 -23.41
C ILE A 86 -6.70 -8.44 -23.60
N ALA A 87 -6.57 -7.96 -24.83
CA ALA A 87 -5.90 -6.69 -25.13
C ALA A 87 -6.53 -5.51 -24.38
N LYS A 88 -7.86 -5.40 -24.36
CA LYS A 88 -8.57 -4.35 -23.61
C LYS A 88 -8.35 -4.45 -22.10
N THR A 89 -8.29 -5.68 -21.58
CA THR A 89 -8.07 -5.92 -20.15
C THR A 89 -6.63 -5.57 -19.76
N GLU A 90 -5.66 -5.92 -20.60
CA GLU A 90 -4.25 -5.58 -20.41
C GLU A 90 -4.03 -4.06 -20.46
N GLU A 91 -4.63 -3.37 -21.43
CA GLU A 91 -4.59 -1.90 -21.53
C GLU A 91 -5.18 -1.26 -20.26
N CYS A 92 -6.34 -1.72 -19.79
CA CYS A 92 -6.95 -1.24 -18.57
C CYS A 92 -6.05 -1.47 -17.34
N HIS A 93 -5.45 -2.65 -17.20
CA HIS A 93 -4.52 -2.95 -16.12
C HIS A 93 -3.25 -2.09 -16.19
N GLN A 94 -2.72 -1.83 -17.38
CA GLN A 94 -1.56 -0.95 -17.55
C GLN A 94 -1.87 0.48 -17.09
N LEU A 95 -3.02 1.03 -17.48
CA LEU A 95 -3.47 2.35 -17.04
C LEU A 95 -3.66 2.41 -15.52
N GLN A 96 -4.23 1.36 -14.91
CA GLN A 96 -4.38 1.27 -13.45
C GLN A 96 -3.03 1.21 -12.73
N LEU A 97 -2.07 0.44 -13.26
CA LEU A 97 -0.72 0.36 -12.70
C LEU A 97 0.02 1.69 -12.80
N GLU A 98 -0.14 2.42 -13.91
CA GLU A 98 0.44 3.75 -14.08
C GLU A 98 -0.18 4.76 -13.11
N ALA A 99 -1.52 4.78 -13.00
CA ALA A 99 -2.21 5.63 -12.04
C ALA A 99 -1.76 5.35 -10.59
N LEU A 100 -1.61 4.07 -10.23
CA LEU A 100 -1.14 3.68 -8.90
C LEU A 100 0.32 4.11 -8.67
N ARG A 101 1.19 3.97 -9.67
CA ARG A 101 2.58 4.45 -9.59
C ARG A 101 2.65 5.96 -9.39
N LEU A 102 1.86 6.73 -10.14
CA LEU A 102 1.78 8.18 -9.97
C LEU A 102 1.26 8.57 -8.58
N GLN A 103 0.25 7.87 -8.07
CA GLN A 103 -0.27 8.10 -6.73
C GLN A 103 0.77 7.79 -5.64
N HIS A 104 1.50 6.68 -5.77
CA HIS A 104 2.58 6.34 -4.84
C HIS A 104 3.71 7.36 -4.90
N GLN A 105 4.11 7.80 -6.09
CA GLN A 105 5.14 8.83 -6.26
C GLN A 105 4.74 10.14 -5.59
N ALA A 106 3.53 10.62 -5.83
CA ALA A 106 3.01 11.83 -5.18
C ALA A 106 2.93 11.68 -3.64
N THR A 107 2.64 10.48 -3.14
CA THR A 107 2.62 10.21 -1.71
C THR A 107 4.03 10.25 -1.10
N ILE A 108 5.02 9.67 -1.79
CA ILE A 108 6.43 9.71 -1.37
C ILE A 108 6.90 11.16 -1.30
N GLU A 109 6.69 11.94 -2.36
CA GLU A 109 7.09 13.35 -2.42
C GLU A 109 6.47 14.16 -1.27
N LYS A 110 5.18 13.93 -0.98
CA LYS A 110 4.50 14.59 0.16
C LYS A 110 5.10 14.19 1.51
N ILE A 111 5.48 12.91 1.69
CA ILE A 111 6.14 12.44 2.92
C ILE A 111 7.52 13.09 3.06
N GLU A 112 8.29 13.16 1.97
CA GLU A 112 9.61 13.79 1.95
C GLU A 112 9.54 15.28 2.29
N GLU A 113 8.56 16.00 1.73
CA GLU A 113 8.30 17.40 2.05
C GLU A 113 7.93 17.56 3.54
N THR A 114 6.99 16.75 4.03
CA THR A 114 6.54 16.82 5.43
C THR A 114 7.69 16.51 6.40
N ASN A 115 8.52 15.51 6.10
CA ASN A 115 9.68 15.16 6.91
C ASN A 115 10.72 16.29 6.92
N SER A 116 10.95 16.93 5.78
CA SER A 116 11.87 18.06 5.67
C SER A 116 11.39 19.26 6.51
N GLN A 117 10.10 19.58 6.44
CA GLN A 117 9.48 20.62 7.26
C GLN A 117 9.57 20.31 8.77
N LEU A 118 9.25 19.07 9.17
CA LEU A 118 9.36 18.63 10.56
C LEU A 118 10.80 18.72 11.09
N PHE A 119 11.78 18.32 10.28
CA PHE A 119 13.19 18.41 10.66
C PHE A 119 13.62 19.87 10.83
N GLN A 120 13.22 20.74 9.91
CA GLN A 120 13.51 22.17 9.99
C GLN A 120 12.88 22.79 11.24
N GLN A 121 11.60 22.54 11.49
CA GLN A 121 10.90 23.05 12.66
C GLN A 121 11.53 22.55 13.96
N THR A 122 11.86 21.25 14.04
CA THR A 122 12.52 20.67 15.23
C THR A 122 13.89 21.30 15.45
N SER A 123 14.63 21.58 14.38
CA SER A 123 15.93 22.25 14.46
C SER A 123 15.79 23.68 14.99
N GLU A 124 14.85 24.45 14.45
CA GLU A 124 14.56 25.82 14.88
C GLU A 124 14.11 25.88 16.35
N ASP A 125 13.21 24.99 16.74
CA ASP A 125 12.71 24.88 18.13
C ASP A 125 13.84 24.51 19.10
N THR A 126 14.71 23.57 18.71
CA THR A 126 15.86 23.17 19.53
C THR A 126 16.85 24.33 19.70
N ILE A 127 17.11 25.09 18.62
CA ILE A 127 17.97 26.28 18.67
C ILE A 127 17.33 27.35 19.59
N ALA A 128 16.02 27.57 19.48
CA ALA A 128 15.29 28.51 20.34
C ALA A 128 15.38 28.12 21.82
N GLN A 129 15.18 26.83 22.14
CA GLN A 129 15.32 26.31 23.50
C GLN A 129 16.75 26.44 24.03
N LEU A 130 17.77 26.15 23.22
CA LEU A 130 19.17 26.33 23.59
C LEU A 130 19.50 27.79 23.86
N ASN A 131 19.00 28.72 23.05
CA ASN A 131 19.19 30.16 23.27
C ASN A 131 18.48 30.64 24.53
N GLN A 132 17.28 30.12 24.82
CA GLN A 132 16.55 30.42 26.06
C GLN A 132 17.33 29.92 27.28
N LEU A 133 17.81 28.68 27.25
CA LEU A 133 18.62 28.10 28.32
C LEU A 133 19.93 28.88 28.50
N LYS A 134 20.59 29.25 27.40
CA LYS A 134 21.78 30.11 27.41
C LYS A 134 21.49 31.41 28.16
N GLY A 135 20.39 32.09 27.83
CA GLY A 135 19.96 33.31 28.52
C GLY A 135 19.68 33.10 30.01
N GLN A 136 19.00 32.01 30.38
CA GLN A 136 18.72 31.68 31.78
C GLN A 136 20.01 31.46 32.58
N ILE A 137 20.97 30.71 32.03
CA ILE A 137 22.27 30.48 32.67
C ILE A 137 23.06 31.79 32.79
N THR A 138 23.06 32.64 31.75
CA THR A 138 23.69 33.96 31.81
C THR A 138 23.12 34.82 32.94
N HIS A 139 21.79 34.89 33.07
CA HIS A 139 21.16 35.63 34.16
C HIS A 139 21.52 35.05 35.53
N PHE A 140 21.42 33.72 35.69
CA PHE A 140 21.77 33.06 36.95
C PHE A 140 23.22 33.33 37.36
N LEU A 141 24.18 33.20 36.43
CA LEU A 141 25.58 33.48 36.72
C LEU A 141 25.82 34.98 36.98
N GLY A 142 25.09 35.86 36.30
CA GLY A 142 25.11 37.29 36.58
C GLY A 142 24.67 37.62 38.02
N ASP A 143 23.63 36.96 38.52
CA ASP A 143 23.16 37.10 39.90
C ASP A 143 24.22 36.61 40.90
N VAL A 144 24.80 35.42 40.66
CA VAL A 144 25.89 34.86 41.47
C VAL A 144 27.09 35.83 41.54
N LEU A 145 27.50 36.38 40.40
CA LEU A 145 28.61 37.32 40.33
C LEU A 145 28.30 38.66 41.01
N THR A 146 27.04 39.11 40.95
CA THR A 146 26.59 40.32 41.64
C THR A 146 26.65 40.15 43.15
N CYS A 147 26.32 38.96 43.67
CA CYS A 147 26.50 38.62 45.09
C CYS A 147 27.98 38.61 45.51
N LEU A 148 28.88 38.16 44.63
CA LEU A 148 30.32 38.11 44.92
C LEU A 148 31.00 39.48 44.88
N ILE A 149 30.54 40.40 44.01
CA ILE A 149 31.12 41.73 43.84
C ILE A 149 30.06 42.80 44.17
N PRO A 150 29.78 43.07 45.46
CA PRO A 150 28.83 44.10 45.86
C PRO A 150 29.31 45.51 45.48
N GLU A 151 28.37 46.43 45.23
CA GLU A 151 28.67 47.81 44.77
C GLU A 151 29.39 48.69 45.79
N LYS A 152 29.31 48.36 47.09
CA LYS A 152 29.97 49.12 48.14
C LYS A 152 31.34 48.49 48.38
N GLY A 153 32.37 49.20 47.92
CA GLY A 153 33.75 48.77 47.89
C GLY A 153 34.24 48.27 49.24
N ASP A 154 34.37 46.95 49.32
CA ASP A 154 35.36 46.18 50.09
C ASP A 154 35.16 44.72 49.69
N THR A 155 35.22 44.44 48.37
CA THR A 155 35.15 43.06 47.89
C THR A 155 36.46 42.36 48.27
N PRO A 156 36.42 41.27 49.06
CA PRO A 156 37.63 40.55 49.43
C PRO A 156 38.39 40.10 48.16
N PRO A 157 39.73 40.16 48.13
CA PRO A 157 40.51 39.71 46.97
C PRO A 157 40.19 38.25 46.55
N SER A 158 39.81 37.42 47.52
CA SER A 158 39.35 36.05 47.32
C SER A 158 38.08 35.98 46.47
N ASP A 159 37.08 36.83 46.74
CA ASP A 159 35.80 36.80 46.01
C ASP A 159 35.92 37.43 44.62
N TYR A 160 36.79 38.43 44.47
CA TYR A 160 37.16 38.94 43.15
C TYR A 160 37.81 37.84 42.29
N ARG A 161 38.74 37.06 42.87
CA ARG A 161 39.37 35.93 42.17
C ARG A 161 38.35 34.85 41.79
N LYS A 162 37.40 34.51 42.67
CA LYS A 162 36.32 33.56 42.36
C LYS A 162 35.45 34.06 41.20
N ALA A 163 35.05 35.33 41.23
CA ALA A 163 34.25 35.93 40.18
C ALA A 163 34.97 35.91 38.81
N THR A 164 36.27 36.19 38.78
CA THR A 164 37.10 36.07 37.56
C THR A 164 37.13 34.64 37.03
N VAL A 165 37.37 33.65 37.90
CA VAL A 165 37.40 32.23 37.50
C VAL A 165 36.04 31.77 36.96
N ILE A 166 34.94 32.21 37.60
CA ILE A 166 33.58 31.89 37.13
C ILE A 166 33.32 32.50 35.74
N LYS A 167 33.70 33.76 35.51
CA LYS A 167 33.58 34.40 34.19
C LYS A 167 34.40 33.69 33.12
N GLU A 168 35.66 33.39 33.43
CA GLU A 168 36.57 32.70 32.51
C GLU A 168 36.03 31.32 32.12
N LYS A 169 35.51 30.56 33.11
CA LYS A 169 34.89 29.26 32.85
C LYS A 169 33.59 29.37 32.07
N ALA A 170 32.76 30.37 32.36
CA ALA A 170 31.51 30.60 31.63
C ALA A 170 31.77 30.96 30.16
N TRP A 171 32.78 31.78 29.90
CA TRP A 171 33.21 32.08 28.53
C TRP A 171 33.77 30.84 27.83
N THR A 172 34.75 30.17 28.46
CA THR A 172 35.50 29.07 27.84
C THR A 172 34.65 27.82 27.60
N HIS A 173 33.76 27.46 28.54
CA HIS A 173 32.99 26.22 28.45
C HIS A 173 31.57 26.42 27.94
N LEU A 174 30.98 27.60 28.09
CA LEU A 174 29.58 27.86 27.75
C LEU A 174 29.43 28.97 26.69
N GLY A 175 30.51 29.62 26.26
CA GLY A 175 30.45 30.75 25.32
C GLY A 175 29.60 31.91 25.86
N LEU A 176 29.58 32.09 27.18
CA LEU A 176 28.81 33.11 27.87
C LEU A 176 29.73 34.27 28.23
N ASP A 177 29.48 35.43 27.64
CA ASP A 177 30.06 36.68 28.11
C ASP A 177 29.10 37.33 29.13
N ILE A 178 29.55 37.44 30.38
CA ILE A 178 28.69 37.90 31.47
C ILE A 178 29.13 39.29 31.91
N ASP A 179 28.30 40.27 31.59
CA ASP A 179 28.44 41.63 32.08
C ASP A 179 27.73 41.80 33.45
N ILE A 180 28.55 41.95 34.49
CA ILE A 180 28.08 42.18 35.86
C ILE A 180 27.36 43.53 35.96
N SER A 181 27.85 44.55 35.25
CA SER A 181 27.30 45.91 35.30
C SER A 181 25.87 45.93 34.75
N ARG A 182 25.66 45.24 33.62
CA ARG A 182 24.33 45.05 33.04
C ARG A 182 23.39 44.28 33.96
N THR A 183 23.87 43.20 34.58
CA THR A 183 23.04 42.39 35.49
C THR A 183 22.62 43.19 36.73
N LYS A 184 23.53 43.99 37.31
CA LYS A 184 23.23 44.91 38.42
C LYS A 184 22.14 45.91 38.05
N GLU A 185 22.19 46.47 36.84
CA GLU A 185 21.18 47.41 36.35
C GLU A 185 19.81 46.75 36.17
N GLU A 186 19.76 45.52 35.66
CA GLU A 186 18.52 44.74 35.53
C GLU A 186 17.92 44.37 36.91
N LEU A 187 18.76 44.01 37.88
CA LEU A 187 18.34 43.76 39.27
C LEU A 187 17.80 45.05 39.93
N ARG A 188 18.42 46.21 39.67
CA ARG A 188 17.92 47.50 40.16
C ARG A 188 16.52 47.81 39.63
N LYS A 189 16.28 47.56 38.33
CA LYS A 189 14.96 47.75 37.71
C LYS A 189 13.88 46.81 38.23
N LYS A 190 14.27 45.60 38.68
CA LYS A 190 13.37 44.61 39.30
C LYS A 190 13.17 44.81 40.82
N SER A 191 13.91 45.72 41.44
CA SER A 191 13.83 45.96 42.89
C SER A 191 12.57 46.78 43.24
N PRO A 192 11.70 46.32 44.18
CA PRO A 192 10.46 47.01 44.55
C PRO A 192 10.67 48.28 45.39
N ARG A 193 11.91 48.77 45.53
CA ARG A 193 12.24 49.97 46.32
C ARG A 193 11.93 51.25 45.53
N GLY A 194 10.64 51.51 45.34
CA GLY A 194 10.17 52.73 44.68
C GLY A 194 8.70 53.09 44.92
N GLN A 195 7.85 52.20 45.43
CA GLN A 195 6.51 52.57 45.86
C GLN A 195 6.56 53.16 47.27
N LYS A 196 6.86 54.45 47.37
CA LYS A 196 6.47 55.24 48.53
C LYS A 196 4.95 55.25 48.57
N THR A 197 4.35 54.46 49.45
CA THR A 197 2.99 54.69 49.91
C THR A 197 2.98 56.02 50.67
N SER A 198 2.79 57.11 49.94
CA SER A 198 2.41 58.39 50.51
C SER A 198 0.91 58.36 50.75
N SER A 199 0.50 57.83 51.90
CA SER A 199 -0.86 58.06 52.41
C SER A 199 -0.83 59.36 53.20
N GLN A 200 -1.47 60.39 52.64
CA GLN A 200 -2.00 61.54 53.38
C GLN A 200 -3.26 61.12 54.14
#